data_AF-A0A538KS70-F1
#
_entry.id   AF-A0A538KS70-F1
#
_cell.length_a   1.000
_cell.length_b   1.000
_cell.length_c   1.000
_cell.angle_alpha   90.00
_cell.angle_beta   90.00
_cell.angle_gamma   90.00
#
_symmetry.space_group_name_H-M   'P 1'
#
loop_
_entity.id
_entity.type
_entity.pdbx_description
1 polymer ?
#
loop_
_entity_poly.entity_id
_entity_poly.type
_entity_poly.pdbx_seq_one_letter_code
_entity_poly.pdbx_strand_id
1 'polypeptide(L)' 'MAASRAPSMIEQQRAEQFLALGFSTTQAFLLAATRHDGQYVEAGDVQRMLNAGCSHDMALRILL' A
#
# COMPACT_ATOMS: atom_id res chain seq x y z
N MET A 1 14.13 19.25 -5.19
CA MET A 1 14.64 17.96 -5.72
C MET A 1 13.83 16.85 -5.08
N ALA A 2 12.92 16.21 -5.82
CA ALA A 2 12.21 15.03 -5.32
C ALA A 2 13.23 13.90 -5.22
N ALA A 3 13.58 13.52 -4.01
CA ALA A 3 14.48 12.40 -3.78
C ALA A 3 13.80 11.14 -4.33
N SER A 4 14.34 10.58 -5.41
CA SER A 4 14.09 9.21 -5.83
C SER A 4 14.61 8.29 -4.72
N ARG A 5 13.83 8.16 -3.65
CA ARG A 5 14.16 7.36 -2.49
C ARG A 5 14.08 5.91 -2.98
N ALA A 6 15.24 5.27 -3.15
CA ALA A 6 15.27 3.84 -3.44
C ALA A 6 14.43 3.14 -2.36
N PRO A 7 13.42 2.34 -2.73
CA PRO A 7 12.56 1.69 -1.76
C PRO A 7 13.44 0.82 -0.88
N SER A 8 13.44 1.13 0.41
CA SER A 8 14.15 0.36 1.42
C SER A 8 13.68 -1.09 1.36
N MET A 9 14.53 -2.02 1.80
CA MET A 9 14.21 -3.45 1.82
C MET A 9 12.86 -3.74 2.50
N ILE A 10 12.50 -2.92 3.50
CA ILE A 10 11.23 -2.97 4.25
C ILE A 10 10.04 -2.47 3.42
N GLU A 11 10.22 -1.47 2.55
CA GLU A 11 9.17 -1.01 1.61
C GLU A 11 8.91 -2.06 0.52
N GLN A 12 9.95 -2.76 0.05
CA GLN A 12 9.77 -3.87 -0.90
C GLN A 12 8.99 -5.03 -0.26
N GLN A 13 9.36 -5.45 0.96
CA GLN A 13 8.64 -6.51 1.66
C GLN A 13 7.16 -6.19 1.91
N ARG A 14 6.80 -4.92 2.10
CA ARG A 14 5.40 -4.50 2.23
C ARG A 14 4.68 -4.43 0.89
N ALA A 15 5.35 -3.94 -0.15
CA ALA A 15 4.81 -3.96 -1.50
C ALA A 15 4.45 -5.39 -1.94
N GLU A 16 5.25 -6.41 -1.57
CA GLU A 16 4.93 -7.82 -1.82
C GLU A 16 3.60 -8.26 -1.19
N GLN A 17 3.26 -7.75 -0.01
CA GLN A 17 1.98 -8.07 0.63
C GLN A 17 0.80 -7.45 -0.14
N PHE A 18 0.95 -6.22 -0.63
CA PHE A 18 -0.09 -5.57 -1.45
C PHE A 18 -0.20 -6.21 -2.85
N LEU A 19 0.91 -6.66 -3.44
CA LEU A 19 0.90 -7.44 -4.67
C LEU A 19 0.12 -8.75 -4.49
N ALA A 20 0.30 -9.44 -3.37
CA ALA A 20 -0.45 -10.66 -3.05
C ALA A 20 -1.96 -10.41 -2.87
N LEU A 21 -2.35 -9.19 -2.47
CA LEU A 21 -3.75 -8.76 -2.40
C LEU A 21 -4.36 -8.35 -3.76
N GLY A 22 -3.57 -8.41 -4.84
CA GLY A 22 -4.01 -8.11 -6.21
C GLY A 22 -3.85 -6.65 -6.63
N PHE A 23 -3.14 -5.83 -5.86
CA PHE A 23 -2.77 -4.48 -6.32
C PHE A 23 -1.72 -4.55 -7.42
N SER A 24 -1.76 -3.58 -8.34
CA SER A 24 -0.69 -3.42 -9.33
C SER A 24 0.61 -2.99 -8.67
N THR A 25 1.76 -3.29 -9.28
CA THR A 25 3.09 -2.96 -8.74
C THR A 25 3.20 -1.50 -8.30
N THR A 26 2.74 -0.55 -9.12
CA THR A 26 2.74 0.87 -8.77
C THR A 26 1.91 1.18 -7.53
N GLN A 27 0.70 0.59 -7.43
CA GLN A 27 -0.21 0.81 -6.31
C GLN A 27 0.34 0.19 -5.02
N ALA A 28 0.94 -1.00 -5.11
CA ALA A 28 1.58 -1.68 -4.00
C ALA A 28 2.76 -0.88 -3.44
N PHE A 29 3.60 -0.31 -4.30
CA PHE A 29 4.69 0.57 -3.86
C PHE A 29 4.19 1.88 -3.27
N LEU A 30 3.13 2.47 -3.83
CA LEU A 30 2.50 3.66 -3.25
C LEU A 30 1.99 3.35 -1.84
N LEU A 31 1.17 2.31 -1.67
CA LEU A 31 0.66 1.89 -0.36
C LEU A 31 1.77 1.57 0.64
N ALA A 32 2.84 0.90 0.20
CA ALA A 32 3.98 0.58 1.07
C ALA A 32 4.78 1.81 1.53
N ALA A 33 4.77 2.89 0.73
CA ALA A 33 5.40 4.16 1.06
C ALA A 33 4.46 5.09 1.84
N THR A 34 3.15 4.90 1.74
CA THR A 34 2.13 5.72 2.40
C THR A 34 2.18 5.56 3.90
N ARG A 35 2.11 6.71 4.59
CA ARG A 35 2.03 6.78 6.05
C ARG A 35 0.83 7.63 6.43
N HIS A 36 -0.09 7.04 7.17
CA HIS A 36 -1.22 7.73 7.77
C HIS A 36 -0.88 7.99 9.24
N ASP A 37 -0.91 9.24 9.69
CA ASP A 37 -0.59 9.63 11.07
C ASP A 37 0.78 9.11 11.57
N GLY A 38 1.75 8.99 10.65
CA GLY A 38 3.10 8.48 10.94
C GLY A 38 3.23 6.95 10.97
N GLN A 39 2.11 6.22 10.91
CA GLN A 39 2.03 4.77 10.82
C GLN A 39 1.93 4.33 9.36
N TYR A 40 2.53 3.18 9.04
CA TYR A 40 2.42 2.63 7.70
C TYR A 40 1.11 1.90 7.55
N VAL A 41 0.55 1.94 6.35
CA VAL A 41 -0.63 1.14 6.02
C VAL A 41 -0.27 -0.33 6.14
N GLU A 42 -1.01 -1.07 6.98
CA GLU A 42 -0.83 -2.52 7.09
C GLU A 42 -1.67 -3.24 6.02
N ALA A 43 -1.09 -4.28 5.42
CA ALA A 43 -1.79 -5.10 4.44
C ALA A 43 -3.05 -5.75 5.03
N GLY A 44 -3.05 -6.06 6.33
CA GLY A 44 -4.23 -6.60 7.02
C GLY A 44 -5.43 -5.66 7.07
N ASP A 45 -5.20 -4.35 7.15
CA ASP A 45 -6.28 -3.35 7.12
C ASP A 45 -6.86 -3.23 5.70
N VAL A 46 -5.99 -3.18 4.70
CA VAL A 46 -6.40 -3.17 3.30
C VAL A 46 -7.15 -4.45 2.94
N GLN A 47 -6.67 -5.60 3.38
CA GLN A 47 -7.35 -6.88 3.18
C GLN A 47 -8.75 -6.89 3.81
N ARG A 48 -8.91 -6.32 5.02
CA ARG A 48 -10.22 -6.15 5.66
C ARG A 48 -11.15 -5.27 4.82
N MET A 49 -10.65 -4.17 4.26
CA MET A 49 -11.43 -3.32 3.35
C MET A 49 -11.85 -4.08 2.10
N LEU A 50 -10.94 -4.81 1.46
CA LEU A 50 -11.25 -5.63 0.28
C LEU A 50 -12.31 -6.70 0.59
N ASN A 51 -12.17 -7.39 1.72
CA ASN A 51 -13.14 -8.38 2.19
C ASN A 51 -14.52 -7.77 2.52
N ALA A 52 -14.58 -6.50 2.92
CA ALA A 52 -15.83 -5.77 3.13
C ALA A 52 -16.50 -5.34 1.82
N GLY A 53 -15.95 -5.71 0.66
CA GLY A 53 -16.47 -5.34 -0.67
C GLY A 53 -15.91 -4.02 -1.20
N CYS A 54 -14.87 -3.46 -0.58
CA CYS A 54 -14.20 -2.28 -1.09
C CYS A 54 -13.35 -2.64 -2.31
N SER A 55 -13.52 -1.93 -3.44
CA SER A 55 -12.66 -2.11 -4.61
C SER A 55 -11.25 -1.59 -4.34
N HIS A 56 -10.24 -2.14 -5.02
CA HIS A 56 -8.84 -1.68 -4.90
C HIS A 56 -8.66 -0.18 -5.17
N ASP A 57 -9.37 0.38 -6.15
CA ASP A 57 -9.37 1.83 -6.43
C ASP A 57 -9.91 2.65 -5.25
N MET A 58 -11.00 2.17 -4.64
CA MET A 58 -11.63 2.84 -3.50
C MET A 58 -10.75 2.75 -2.27
N ALA A 59 -10.13 1.60 -2.01
CA ALA A 59 -9.18 1.43 -0.92
C ALA A 59 -7.98 2.38 -1.06
N LEU A 60 -7.45 2.54 -2.27
CA LEU A 60 -6.38 3.51 -2.54
C LEU A 60 -6.81 4.94 -2.23
N ARG A 61 -8.00 5.36 -2.66
CA ARG A 61 -8.51 6.73 -2.43
C ARG A 61 -8.81 7.06 -0.97
N ILE A 62 -9.01 6.04 -0.15
CA ILE A 62 -9.22 6.21 1.30
C ILE A 62 -7.88 6.36 2.02
N LEU A 63 -6.83 5.72 1.49
CA LEU A 63 -5.51 5.62 2.14
C LEU A 63 -4.49 6.63 1.61
N LEU A 64 -4.65 7.10 0.37
CA LEU A 64 -3.83 8.11 -0.31
C LEU A 64 -4.54 9.47 -0.37
#